data_AF-B0E4L1-F1
#
_entry.id   AF-B0E4L1-F1
#
_cell.length_a   1.000
_cell.length_b   1.000
_cell.length_c   1.000
_cell.angle_alpha   90.00
_cell.angle_beta   90.00
_cell.angle_gamma   90.00
#
_symmetry.space_group_name_H-M   'P 1'
#
loop_
_entity.id
_entity.type
_entity.pdbx_description
1 polymer ?
#
loop_
_entity_poly.entity_id
_entity_poly.type
_entity_poly.pdbx_seq_one_letter_code
_entity_poly.pdbx_strand_id
1 'polypeptide(L)'
;MSYPLWNISNLTALCLLGDAWVKSGNAAHVSHMFELSPGLEYLEIPLKFHNLAKCRFPRLKKLKLSLQSGATSSIDESRARFLENHPTIEELTWFPSGIPNLAPGSLPILKCLRTSLQVVIALDQLSQDHVIPVEKLVDQVSPQ
;
A
#
# COMPACT_ATOMS: atom_id res chain seq x y z
N MET A 1 25.90 6.00 16.42
CA MET A 1 25.43 7.40 16.53
C MET A 1 24.21 7.40 17.45
N SER A 2 24.23 8.10 18.58
CA SER A 2 23.06 8.23 19.45
C SER A 2 22.19 9.38 18.95
N TYR A 3 20.91 9.12 18.68
CA TYR A 3 19.95 10.20 18.44
C TYR A 3 19.84 11.05 19.72
N PRO A 4 20.13 12.36 19.68
CA PRO A 4 20.36 13.15 20.89
C PRO A 4 19.08 13.51 21.67
N LEU A 5 17.89 13.18 21.15
CA LEU A 5 16.61 13.51 21.79
C LEU A 5 15.96 12.30 22.47
N TRP A 6 15.64 11.25 21.71
CA TRP A 6 14.91 10.07 22.21
C TRP A 6 15.45 8.78 21.63
N ASN A 7 15.38 7.71 22.42
CA ASN A 7 15.52 6.36 21.89
C ASN A 7 14.21 5.95 21.19
N ILE A 8 14.25 5.90 19.86
CA ILE A 8 13.11 5.51 19.01
C ILE A 8 13.17 4.04 18.56
N SER A 9 14.12 3.24 19.07
CA SER A 9 14.27 1.83 18.69
C SER A 9 13.03 0.98 18.92
N ASN A 10 12.22 1.38 19.91
CA ASN A 10 11.00 0.69 20.32
C ASN A 10 9.73 1.35 19.77
N LEU A 11 9.86 2.27 18.82
CA LEU A 11 8.72 2.96 18.23
C LEU A 11 7.86 1.97 17.43
N THR A 12 6.60 1.82 17.83
CA THR A 12 5.62 0.94 17.17
C THR A 12 4.62 1.70 16.31
N ALA A 13 4.45 3.00 16.56
CA ALA A 13 3.49 3.86 15.86
C ALA A 13 4.14 5.20 15.51
N LEU A 14 3.98 5.62 14.25
CA LEU A 14 4.54 6.87 13.76
C LEU A 14 3.55 7.57 12.82
N CYS A 15 3.26 8.83 13.12
CA CYS A 15 2.42 9.70 12.31
C CYS A 15 3.21 10.92 11.83
N LEU A 16 3.39 11.03 10.53
CA LEU A 16 4.01 12.17 9.86
C LEU A 16 2.91 13.00 9.19
N LEU A 17 2.51 14.08 9.86
CA LEU A 17 1.42 14.97 9.42
C LEU A 17 1.96 16.28 8.86
N GLY A 18 1.25 16.89 7.93
CA GLY A 18 1.70 18.12 7.24
C GLY A 18 2.60 17.84 6.04
N ASP A 19 2.96 18.92 5.33
CA ASP A 19 3.64 18.91 4.03
C ASP A 19 5.17 18.85 4.14
N ALA A 20 5.71 19.11 5.32
CA ALA A 20 7.14 19.11 5.59
C ALA A 20 7.82 17.81 5.12
N TRP A 21 7.15 16.67 5.25
CA TRP A 21 7.71 15.35 4.90
C TRP A 21 7.76 15.09 3.40
N VAL A 22 7.04 15.87 2.59
CA VAL A 22 7.05 15.76 1.13
C VAL A 22 8.28 16.46 0.54
N LYS A 23 8.87 17.42 1.28
CA LYS A 23 10.07 18.15 0.84
C LYS A 23 11.24 17.18 0.69
N SER A 24 11.86 17.16 -0.50
CA SER A 24 12.97 16.27 -0.84
C SER A 24 14.13 16.35 0.16
N GLY A 25 14.44 17.56 0.66
CA GLY A 25 15.47 17.78 1.68
C GLY A 25 15.23 17.04 3.00
N ASN A 26 13.98 16.69 3.32
CA ASN A 26 13.64 15.97 4.54
C ASN A 26 13.62 14.45 4.37
N ALA A 27 13.68 13.95 3.12
CA ALA A 27 13.49 12.53 2.83
C ALA A 27 14.54 11.64 3.48
N ALA A 28 15.81 12.07 3.49
CA ALA A 28 16.91 11.31 4.11
C ALA A 28 16.72 11.19 5.64
N HIS A 29 16.30 12.27 6.30
CA HIS A 29 16.05 12.27 7.73
C HIS A 29 14.91 11.32 8.12
N VAL A 30 13.83 11.33 7.34
CA VAL A 30 12.68 10.45 7.54
C VAL A 30 13.05 8.98 7.29
N SER A 31 13.79 8.69 6.21
CA SER A 31 14.28 7.34 5.93
C SER A 31 15.17 6.79 7.05
N HIS A 32 16.10 7.60 7.57
CA HIS A 32 16.96 7.18 8.67
C HIS A 32 16.17 6.89 9.95
N MET A 33 15.13 7.69 10.25
CA MET A 33 14.23 7.43 11.38
C MET A 33 13.49 6.09 11.25
N PHE A 34 13.11 5.68 10.04
CA PHE A 34 12.49 4.37 9.79
C PHE A 34 13.47 3.22 10.04
N GLU A 35 14.72 3.35 9.59
CA GLU A 35 15.77 2.33 9.83
C GLU A 35 16.02 2.11 11.32
N LEU A 36 15.88 3.16 12.12
CA LEU A 36 16.03 3.10 13.57
C LEU A 36 14.81 2.54 14.29
N SER A 37 13.69 2.35 13.60
CA SER A 37 12.41 1.90 14.18
C SER A 37 11.99 0.56 13.55
N PRO A 38 12.78 -0.53 13.67
CA PRO A 38 12.50 -1.80 12.99
C PRO A 38 11.22 -2.49 13.48
N GLY A 39 10.72 -2.10 14.67
CA GLY A 39 9.51 -2.61 15.29
C GLY A 39 8.23 -1.89 14.86
N LEU A 40 8.28 -0.97 13.88
CA LEU A 40 7.14 -0.15 13.52
C LEU A 40 5.96 -1.00 12.98
N GLU A 41 4.81 -0.87 13.63
CA GLU A 41 3.57 -1.59 13.29
C GLU A 41 2.52 -0.68 12.64
N TYR A 42 2.54 0.63 12.96
CA TYR A 42 1.65 1.64 12.39
C TYR A 42 2.42 2.79 11.78
N LEU A 43 2.13 3.09 10.51
CA LEU A 43 2.66 4.24 9.79
C LEU A 43 1.53 5.07 9.18
N GLU A 44 1.47 6.35 9.56
CA GLU A 44 0.74 7.38 8.84
C GLU A 44 1.72 8.35 8.19
N ILE A 45 1.63 8.52 6.88
CA ILE A 45 2.58 9.33 6.11
C ILE A 45 1.90 9.97 4.89
N PRO A 46 2.37 11.13 4.41
CA PRO A 46 1.82 11.71 3.20
C PRO A 46 2.04 10.79 2.00
N LEU A 47 1.00 10.64 1.18
CA LEU A 47 1.00 9.83 -0.04
C LEU A 47 2.19 10.20 -0.95
N LYS A 48 2.61 11.46 -0.94
CA LYS A 48 3.68 12.00 -1.78
C LYS A 48 5.10 11.74 -1.28
N PHE A 49 5.30 11.02 -0.18
CA PHE A 49 6.65 10.73 0.32
C PHE A 49 7.46 9.88 -0.67
N HIS A 50 8.42 10.49 -1.37
CA HIS A 50 9.10 9.89 -2.52
C HIS A 50 9.85 8.58 -2.22
N ASN A 51 10.41 8.43 -1.01
CA ASN A 51 11.23 7.27 -0.66
C ASN A 51 10.44 6.09 -0.07
N LEU A 52 9.11 6.17 0.04
CA LEU A 52 8.32 5.14 0.74
C LEU A 52 8.56 3.74 0.18
N ALA A 53 8.58 3.59 -1.15
CA ALA A 53 8.77 2.31 -1.82
C ALA A 53 10.15 1.65 -1.56
N LYS A 54 11.13 2.41 -1.07
CA LYS A 54 12.46 1.90 -0.71
C LYS A 54 12.54 1.47 0.76
N CYS A 55 11.59 1.91 1.58
CA CYS A 55 11.56 1.61 3.00
C CYS A 55 10.99 0.20 3.23
N ARG A 56 11.54 -0.49 4.23
CA ARG A 56 11.08 -1.82 4.64
C ARG A 56 10.61 -1.77 6.08
N PHE A 57 9.42 -2.29 6.31
CA PHE A 57 8.81 -2.33 7.64
C PHE A 57 8.37 -3.76 7.95
N PRO A 58 9.26 -4.60 8.52
CA PRO A 58 9.00 -6.03 8.69
C PRO A 58 7.77 -6.38 9.54
N ARG A 59 7.29 -5.42 10.34
CA ARG A 59 6.16 -5.59 11.27
C ARG A 59 4.98 -4.69 10.97
N LEU A 60 4.96 -4.03 9.81
CA LEU A 60 3.91 -3.07 9.48
C LEU A 60 2.57 -3.79 9.31
N LYS A 61 1.63 -3.45 10.18
CA LYS A 61 0.25 -3.97 10.17
C LYS A 61 -0.74 -2.92 9.70
N LYS A 62 -0.47 -1.64 9.97
CA LYS A 62 -1.40 -0.55 9.72
C LYS A 62 -0.72 0.53 8.88
N LEU A 63 -1.29 0.84 7.73
CA LEU A 63 -0.78 1.88 6.84
C LEU A 63 -1.88 2.90 6.53
N LYS A 64 -1.55 4.18 6.70
CA LYS A 64 -2.40 5.29 6.30
C LYS A 64 -1.62 6.25 5.40
N LEU A 65 -2.04 6.33 4.14
CA LEU A 65 -1.48 7.25 3.15
C LEU A 65 -2.37 8.49 3.08
N SER A 66 -1.93 9.57 3.71
CA SER A 66 -2.68 10.82 3.75
C SER A 66 -2.48 11.60 2.44
N LEU A 67 -3.57 11.85 1.71
CA LEU A 67 -3.53 12.68 0.52
C LEU A 67 -3.49 14.15 0.93
N GLN A 68 -2.36 14.79 0.71
CA GLN A 68 -2.25 16.25 0.72
C GLN A 68 -2.25 16.69 -0.74
N SER A 69 -3.39 17.23 -1.19
CA SER A 69 -3.76 17.78 -2.51
C SER A 69 -2.80 17.53 -3.69
N GLY A 70 -3.32 17.07 -4.84
CA GLY A 70 -2.59 17.02 -6.12
C GLY A 70 -1.67 15.81 -6.27
N ALA A 71 -2.17 14.60 -5.99
CA ALA A 71 -1.48 13.36 -6.35
C ALA A 71 -1.67 13.03 -7.83
N THR A 72 -0.69 12.35 -8.40
CA THR A 72 -0.68 11.86 -9.79
C THR A 72 -0.74 10.33 -9.81
N SER A 73 -1.25 9.76 -10.90
CA SER A 73 -1.32 8.30 -11.09
C SER A 73 0.05 7.61 -10.99
N SER A 74 1.14 8.28 -11.36
CA SER A 74 2.51 7.75 -11.21
C SER A 74 2.91 7.48 -9.75
N ILE A 75 2.33 8.20 -8.79
CA ILE A 75 2.56 7.94 -7.37
C ILE A 75 1.88 6.63 -6.97
N ASP A 76 0.69 6.34 -7.51
CA ASP A 76 -0.08 5.14 -7.17
C ASP A 76 0.68 3.86 -7.52
N GLU A 77 1.39 3.82 -8.65
CA GLU A 77 2.25 2.67 -9.02
C GLU A 77 3.39 2.42 -8.01
N SER A 78 3.97 3.49 -7.48
CA SER A 78 4.99 3.37 -6.43
C SER A 78 4.38 2.85 -5.12
N ARG A 79 3.12 3.19 -4.83
CA ARG A 79 2.41 2.71 -3.64
C ARG A 79 1.93 1.28 -3.79
N ALA A 80 1.46 0.88 -4.97
CA ALA A 80 1.14 -0.50 -5.29
C ALA A 80 2.34 -1.42 -5.02
N ARG A 81 3.52 -1.09 -5.55
CA ARG A 81 4.77 -1.83 -5.28
C ARG A 81 5.14 -1.84 -3.79
N PHE A 82 4.91 -0.74 -3.09
CA PHE A 82 5.15 -0.72 -1.65
C PHE A 82 4.24 -1.71 -0.93
N LEU A 83 2.94 -1.75 -1.27
CA LEU A 83 1.97 -2.66 -0.68
C LEU A 83 2.29 -4.13 -0.98
N GLU A 84 2.69 -4.46 -2.21
CA GLU A 84 3.16 -5.79 -2.61
C GLU A 84 4.32 -6.31 -1.76
N ASN A 85 5.21 -5.41 -1.32
CA ASN A 85 6.35 -5.76 -0.48
C ASN A 85 6.01 -5.86 1.01
N HIS A 86 4.77 -5.57 1.42
CA HIS A 86 4.33 -5.57 2.81
C HIS A 86 3.05 -6.40 2.99
N PRO A 87 3.11 -7.74 2.79
CA PRO A 87 1.93 -8.62 2.89
C PRO A 87 1.38 -8.73 4.33
N THR A 88 2.07 -8.16 5.32
CA THR A 88 1.66 -8.14 6.74
C THR A 88 0.61 -7.08 7.06
N ILE A 89 0.23 -6.24 6.09
CA ILE A 89 -0.75 -5.16 6.31
C ILE A 89 -2.14 -5.76 6.55
N GLU A 90 -2.70 -5.42 7.71
CA GLU A 90 -4.04 -5.77 8.16
C GLU A 90 -5.03 -4.61 8.00
N GLU A 91 -4.56 -3.37 8.11
CA GLU A 91 -5.39 -2.16 7.97
C GLU A 91 -4.77 -1.19 6.96
N LEU A 92 -5.52 -0.87 5.92
CA LEU A 92 -5.09 0.04 4.86
C LEU A 92 -6.06 1.22 4.72
N THR A 93 -5.51 2.44 4.80
CA THR A 93 -6.17 3.66 4.34
C THR A 93 -5.39 4.23 3.16
N TRP A 94 -5.95 4.15 1.96
CA TRP A 94 -5.34 4.69 0.74
C TRP A 94 -6.41 5.09 -0.26
N PHE A 95 -6.30 6.29 -0.82
CA PHE A 95 -7.22 6.81 -1.83
C PHE A 95 -6.43 7.08 -3.12
N PRO A 96 -6.23 6.06 -3.98
CA PRO A 96 -5.50 6.25 -5.22
C PRO A 96 -6.23 7.22 -6.16
N SER A 97 -5.45 7.90 -6.99
CA SER A 97 -5.95 8.82 -8.01
C SER A 97 -6.42 8.07 -9.26
N GLY A 98 -5.76 6.97 -9.62
CA GLY A 98 -6.17 6.05 -10.69
C GLY A 98 -6.63 4.67 -10.19
N ILE A 99 -6.99 3.79 -11.11
CA ILE A 99 -7.21 2.36 -10.82
C ILE A 99 -5.86 1.75 -10.44
N PRO A 100 -5.67 1.28 -9.19
CA PRO A 100 -4.39 0.74 -8.80
C PRO A 100 -4.15 -0.64 -9.42
N ASN A 101 -2.92 -0.87 -9.86
CA ASN A 101 -2.48 -2.15 -10.38
C ASN A 101 -1.61 -2.86 -9.33
N LEU A 102 -2.21 -3.78 -8.57
CA LEU A 102 -1.49 -4.66 -7.64
C LEU A 102 -1.57 -6.09 -8.13
N ALA A 103 -0.53 -6.88 -7.85
CA ALA A 103 -0.58 -8.32 -8.04
C ALA A 103 -1.76 -8.93 -7.22
N PRO A 104 -2.51 -9.89 -7.78
CA PRO A 104 -3.54 -10.60 -7.04
C PRO A 104 -3.00 -11.21 -5.74
N GLY A 105 -3.73 -11.05 -4.64
CA GLY A 105 -3.33 -11.60 -3.34
C GLY A 105 -2.20 -10.83 -2.61
N SER A 106 -1.83 -9.63 -3.06
CA SER A 106 -0.77 -8.80 -2.45
C SER A 106 -0.96 -8.50 -0.96
N LEU A 107 -2.22 -8.41 -0.51
CA LEU A 107 -2.59 -8.11 0.88
C LEU A 107 -3.45 -9.24 1.45
N PRO A 108 -2.88 -10.43 1.71
CA PRO A 108 -3.63 -11.65 1.96
C PRO A 108 -4.35 -11.68 3.32
N ILE A 109 -3.92 -10.83 4.26
CA ILE A 109 -4.49 -10.77 5.62
C ILE A 109 -5.19 -9.43 5.91
N LEU A 110 -5.58 -8.70 4.85
CA LEU A 110 -6.25 -7.42 4.99
C LEU A 110 -7.62 -7.58 5.68
N LYS A 111 -7.80 -6.91 6.82
CA LYS A 111 -9.02 -6.95 7.65
C LYS A 111 -9.83 -5.66 7.55
N CYS A 112 -9.17 -4.52 7.34
CA CYS A 112 -9.82 -3.21 7.24
C CYS A 112 -9.30 -2.43 6.03
N LEU A 113 -10.21 -1.93 5.20
CA LEU A 113 -9.90 -1.13 4.03
C LEU A 113 -10.73 0.16 4.03
N ARG A 114 -10.05 1.30 3.96
CA ARG A 114 -10.66 2.61 3.72
C ARG A 114 -10.09 3.20 2.43
N THR A 115 -10.94 3.39 1.43
CA THR A 115 -10.48 3.65 0.06
C THR A 115 -11.46 4.46 -0.80
N SER A 116 -11.09 4.69 -2.07
CA SER A 116 -11.87 5.36 -3.12
C SER A 116 -12.55 4.38 -4.09
N LEU A 117 -13.44 4.90 -4.93
CA LEU A 117 -14.13 4.13 -5.99
C LEU A 117 -13.18 3.36 -6.91
N GLN A 118 -11.98 3.90 -7.18
CA GLN A 118 -11.00 3.29 -8.07
C GLN A 118 -10.57 1.89 -7.61
N VAL A 119 -10.47 1.69 -6.29
CA VAL A 119 -10.13 0.38 -5.73
C VAL A 119 -11.29 -0.59 -5.83
N VAL A 120 -12.52 -0.11 -5.67
CA VAL A 120 -13.73 -0.95 -5.85
C VAL A 120 -13.81 -1.46 -7.29
N ILE A 121 -13.52 -0.61 -8.28
CA ILE A 121 -13.47 -1.01 -9.70
C ILE A 121 -12.39 -2.08 -9.93
N ALA A 122 -11.20 -1.92 -9.36
CA ALA A 122 -10.12 -2.90 -9.49
C ALA A 122 -10.49 -4.29 -8.91
N LEU A 123 -11.20 -4.30 -7.78
CA LEU A 123 -11.66 -5.54 -7.14
C LEU A 123 -12.74 -6.26 -7.94
N ASP A 124 -13.62 -5.52 -8.61
CA ASP A 124 -14.66 -6.09 -9.48
C ASP A 124 -14.05 -6.74 -10.74
N GLN A 125 -13.07 -6.08 -11.37
CA GLN A 125 -12.37 -6.60 -12.55
C GLN A 125 -11.69 -7.96 -12.29
N LEU A 126 -11.06 -8.13 -11.12
CA LEU A 126 -10.46 -9.41 -10.71
C LEU A 126 -11.48 -10.55 -10.60
N SER A 127 -12.73 -10.23 -10.33
CA SER A 127 -13.79 -11.24 -10.19
C SER A 127 -14.29 -11.76 -11.54
N GLN A 128 -14.18 -10.96 -12.60
CA GLN A 128 -14.62 -11.33 -13.95
C GLN A 128 -13.63 -12.26 -14.66
N ASP A 129 -12.33 -12.11 -14.43
CA ASP A 129 -11.28 -12.95 -15.05
C ASP A 129 -11.24 -14.39 -14.51
N HIS A 130 -11.98 -14.70 -13.43
CA HIS A 130 -12.08 -16.05 -12.86
C HIS A 130 -13.32 -16.84 -13.31
N VAL A 131 -14.16 -16.27 -14.18
CA VAL A 131 -15.31 -16.99 -14.75
C VAL A 131 -14.85 -17.77 -15.97
N ILE A 132 -14.55 -19.07 -15.80
CA ILE A 132 -14.41 -20.01 -16.93
C ILE A 132 -15.74 -20.00 -17.71
N PRO A 133 -15.76 -19.75 -19.03
CA PRO A 133 -16.98 -19.88 -19.80
C PRO A 133 -17.44 -21.34 -19.81
N VAL A 134 -18.56 -21.63 -19.16
CA VAL A 134 -19.23 -22.93 -19.24
C VAL A 134 -19.99 -23.00 -20.57
N GLU A 135 -19.25 -22.99 -21.68
CA GLU A 135 -19.81 -23.18 -23.02
C GLU A 135 -18.85 -23.99 -23.91
N LYS A 136 -18.37 -25.16 -23.45
CA LYS A 136 -17.81 -26.20 -24.33
C LYS A 136 -18.05 -27.62 -23.79
N LEU A 137 -19.28 -27.89 -23.35
CA LEU A 137 -19.71 -29.24 -22.93
C LEU A 137 -21.09 -29.60 -23.49
N VAL A 138 -21.40 -29.15 -24.71
CA VAL A 138 -22.55 -29.65 -25.47
C VAL A 138 -22.16 -29.67 -26.95
N ASP A 139 -21.30 -30.59 -27.36
CA ASP A 139 -21.12 -30.96 -28.77
C ASP A 139 -20.50 -32.37 -28.89
N GLN A 140 -21.11 -33.34 -28.19
CA GLN A 140 -20.96 -34.77 -28.51
C GLN A 140 -22.26 -35.50 -28.22
N VAL A 141 -23.29 -35.26 -29.04
CA VAL A 141 -24.33 -36.25 -29.29
C VAL A 141 -24.65 -36.19 -30.78
N SER A 142 -23.98 -37.04 -31.56
CA SER A 142 -24.38 -37.32 -32.95
C SER A 142 -25.66 -38.17 -32.93
N PRO A 143 -26.69 -37.84 -33.72
CA PRO A 143 -27.82 -38.74 -33.94
C PRO A 143 -27.43 -39.88 -34.89
N GLN A 144 -27.89 -41.11 -34.56
CA GLN A 144 -27.97 -42.22 -35.50
C GLN A 144 -29.17 -42.05 -36.43
#